data_AF-A0A1G5IEP1-F1
#
_entry.id   AF-A0A1G5IEP1-F1
#
_cell.length_a   1.000
_cell.length_b   1.000
_cell.length_c   1.000
_cell.angle_alpha   90.00
_cell.angle_beta   90.00
_cell.angle_gamma   90.00
#
_symmetry.space_group_name_H-M   'P 1'
#
loop_
_entity.id
_entity.type
_entity.pdbx_description
1 polymer ?
#
loop_
_entity_poly.entity_id
_entity_poly.type
_entity_poly.pdbx_seq_one_letter_code
_entity_poly.pdbx_strand_id
1 'polypeptide(L)' 'MSFRTNDSQQISMFDSFNVLTEREQKALVRSWAKVFAEEIFPTIDEERFSVLYSA' A
#
# COMPACT_ATOMS: atom_id res chain seq x y z
N MET A 1 14.21 2.51 -14.75
CA MET A 1 13.39 2.64 -13.52
C MET A 1 14.19 1.97 -12.43
N SER A 2 14.71 2.68 -11.43
CA SER A 2 15.54 2.07 -10.39
C SER A 2 14.69 1.56 -9.23
N PHE A 3 15.04 0.39 -8.70
CA PHE A 3 14.48 -0.14 -7.45
C PHE A 3 14.75 0.83 -6.30
N ARG A 4 13.74 1.04 -5.44
CA ARG A 4 13.86 1.74 -4.17
C ARG A 4 12.96 1.07 -3.15
N THR A 5 13.49 0.79 -1.97
CA THR A 5 12.73 0.26 -0.85
C THR A 5 11.80 1.33 -0.29
N ASN A 6 10.63 0.91 0.17
CA ASN A 6 9.66 1.78 0.81
C ASN A 6 9.91 1.85 2.32
N ASP A 7 11.00 2.51 2.73
CA ASP A 7 11.45 2.57 4.13
C ASP A 7 10.46 3.31 5.07
N SER A 8 9.46 4.00 4.52
CA SER A 8 8.47 4.75 5.29
C SER A 8 7.11 4.72 4.61
N GLN A 9 6.02 4.58 5.38
CA GLN A 9 4.67 4.62 4.82
C GLN A 9 4.42 6.00 4.18
N GLN A 10 4.10 6.00 2.88
CA GLN A 10 3.69 7.21 2.17
C GLN A 10 2.27 7.60 2.59
N ILE A 11 2.17 8.55 3.51
CA ILE A 11 0.89 9.16 3.86
C ILE A 11 0.61 10.26 2.82
N SER A 12 -0.33 10.01 1.92
CA SER A 12 -0.79 11.03 0.97
C SER A 12 -1.74 11.99 1.67
N MET A 13 -1.50 13.30 1.53
CA MET A 13 -2.49 14.31 1.94
C MET A 13 -3.79 14.22 1.12
N PHE A 14 -3.71 13.65 -0.08
CA PHE A 14 -4.84 13.39 -0.97
C PHE A 14 -5.05 11.88 -1.08
N ASP A 15 -5.41 11.26 0.04
CA ASP A 15 -5.78 9.85 0.05
C ASP A 15 -7.09 9.66 -0.74
N SER A 16 -7.05 8.75 -1.72
CA SER A 16 -8.21 8.40 -2.54
C SER A 16 -9.33 7.78 -1.72
N PHE A 17 -9.02 7.23 -0.54
CA PHE A 17 -10.02 6.76 0.42
C PHE A 17 -11.05 7.85 0.76
N ASN A 18 -10.61 9.10 0.89
CA ASN A 18 -11.47 10.22 1.26
C ASN A 18 -12.42 10.66 0.12
N VAL A 19 -12.17 10.20 -1.11
CA VAL A 19 -13.01 10.50 -2.29
C VAL A 19 -14.09 9.42 -2.49
N LEU A 20 -13.98 8.27 -1.82
CA LEU A 20 -14.93 7.17 -1.92
C LEU A 20 -16.28 7.51 -1.28
N THR A 21 -17.34 6.89 -1.80
CA THR A 21 -18.67 6.98 -1.18
C THR A 21 -18.69 6.27 0.18
N GLU A 22 -19.60 6.65 1.09
CA GLU A 22 -19.72 5.99 2.40
C GLU A 22 -19.90 4.46 2.31
N ARG A 23 -20.58 3.99 1.26
CA ARG A 23 -20.78 2.56 1.01
C ARG A 23 -19.46 1.86 0.70
N GLU A 24 -18.65 2.45 -0.17
CA GLU A 24 -17.34 1.93 -0.57
C GLU A 24 -16.38 1.97 0.61
N GLN A 25 -16.35 3.06 1.37
CA GLN A 25 -15.54 3.16 2.59
C GLN A 25 -15.90 2.05 3.59
N LYS A 26 -17.20 1.82 3.86
CA LYS A 26 -17.65 0.73 4.75
C LYS A 26 -17.28 -0.66 4.23
N ALA A 27 -17.36 -0.88 2.93
CA ALA A 27 -16.93 -2.14 2.33
C ALA A 27 -15.42 -2.33 2.48
N LEU A 28 -14.63 -1.28 2.24
CA LEU A 28 -13.17 -1.31 2.35
C LEU A 28 -12.71 -1.54 3.79
N VAL A 29 -13.31 -0.86 4.77
CA VAL A 29 -13.00 -1.03 6.21
C VAL A 29 -13.34 -2.43 6.72
N ARG A 30 -14.39 -3.06 6.19
CA ARG A 30 -14.75 -4.45 6.50
C ARG A 30 -13.95 -5.48 5.71
N SER A 31 -13.19 -5.05 4.72
CA SER A 31 -12.37 -5.93 3.90
C SER A 31 -11.00 -6.19 4.53
N TRP A 32 -10.25 -7.09 3.91
CA TRP A 32 -8.86 -7.38 4.25
C TRP A 32 -7.87 -6.26 3.88
N ALA A 33 -8.31 -5.21 3.17
CA ALA A 33 -7.43 -4.15 2.69
C ALA A 33 -6.70 -3.42 3.82
N LYS A 34 -7.39 -3.16 4.94
CA LYS A 34 -6.78 -2.47 6.09
C LYS A 34 -5.65 -3.31 6.71
N VAL A 35 -5.92 -4.57 7.02
CA VAL A 35 -4.93 -5.51 7.58
C VAL A 35 -3.76 -5.68 6.62
N PHE A 36 -4.05 -5.80 5.32
CA PHE A 36 -3.00 -5.88 4.31
C PHE A 36 -2.10 -4.64 4.32
N ALA A 37 -2.65 -3.44 4.32
CA ALA A 37 -1.88 -2.21 4.26
C ALA A 37 -1.06 -1.93 5.54
N GLU A 38 -1.62 -2.24 6.72
CA GLU A 38 -1.01 -1.91 8.02
C GLU A 38 -0.04 -2.98 8.51
N GLU A 39 -0.32 -4.27 8.25
CA GLU A 39 0.46 -5.38 8.83
C GLU A 39 1.25 -6.17 7.78
N ILE A 40 0.63 -6.51 6.66
CA ILE A 40 1.25 -7.42 5.67
C ILE A 40 2.22 -6.64 4.79
N PHE A 41 1.79 -5.55 4.18
CA PHE A 41 2.59 -4.80 3.22
C PHE A 41 3.93 -4.34 3.80
N PRO A 42 4.01 -3.77 5.01
CA PRO A 42 5.29 -3.34 5.61
C PRO A 42 6.23 -4.50 5.99
N THR A 43 5.71 -5.73 6.07
CA THR A 43 6.50 -6.92 6.43
C THR A 43 6.98 -7.72 5.22
N ILE A 44 6.59 -7.32 4.01
CA ILE A 44 7.06 -7.94 2.78
C ILE A 44 8.53 -7.55 2.55
N ASP A 45 9.36 -8.55 2.33
CA ASP A 45 10.75 -8.37 1.87
C ASP A 45 10.76 -7.87 0.41
N GLU A 46 10.91 -6.56 0.24
CA GLU A 46 10.91 -5.90 -1.06
C GLU A 46 12.16 -6.21 -1.90
N GLU A 47 13.28 -6.63 -1.28
CA GLU A 47 14.56 -6.87 -1.99
C GLU A 47 14.43 -7.99 -3.03
N ARG A 48 13.54 -8.96 -2.79
CA ARG A 48 13.22 -10.02 -3.75
C ARG A 48 12.71 -9.51 -5.09
N PHE A 49 12.15 -8.30 -5.14
CA PHE A 49 11.62 -7.70 -6.36
C PHE A 49 12.63 -6.81 -7.09
N SER A 50 13.81 -6.56 -6.51
CA SER A 50 14.86 -5.71 -7.10
C SER A 50 15.30 -6.17 -8.50
N VAL A 51 15.29 -7.48 -8.75
CA VAL A 51 15.62 -8.10 -10.06
C VAL A 51 14.70 -7.60 -11.18
N LEU A 52 13.45 -7.22 -10.87
CA LEU A 52 12.51 -6.71 -11.86
C LEU A 52 12.87 -5.31 -12.37
N TYR A 53 13.78 -4.61 -11.68
CA TYR A 53 14.14 -3.21 -11.94
C TYR A 53 15.63 -3.04 -12.29
N SER A 54 16.36 -4.12 -12.57
CA SER A 54 17.80 -4.10 -12.88
C SER A 54 18.14 -3.76 -14.34
N ALA A 55 17.21 -3.15 -15.09
CA ALA A 55 17.38 -2.78 -16.51
C ALA A 55 18.09 -1.43 -16.69
#